data_AF-A0A383AL04-F1
#
_entry.id   AF-A0A383AL04-F1
#
_cell.length_a   1.000
_cell.length_b   1.000
_cell.length_c   1.000
_cell.angle_alpha   90.00
_cell.angle_beta   90.00
_cell.angle_gamma   90.00
#
_symmetry.space_group_name_H-M   'P 1'
#
loop_
_entity.id
_entity.type
_entity.pdbx_description
1 polymer ?
#
loop_
_entity_poly.entity_id
_entity_poly.type
_entity_poly.pdbx_seq_one_letter_code
_entity_poly.pdbx_strand_id
1 'polypeptide(L)'
;VIKKKQNLSIFFEKKTLKMLFLGFSSGLPILLVFSTLSVWLVKAGVNRSTITLFSWAGFAYAFKYMWSPLVDNLRLPIFKKFGHRKSWLLLSQIMIVASLLFTASSDPSKSLIFTAIGITFVAFSSATQDIVIDAFRIESAPQKYQGALSSMYIAGYRLAMLTSGAGSLWLASYLGAEV
;
A
#
# COMPACT_ATOMS: atom_id res chain seq x y z
N VAL A 1 12.09 33.23 -21.42
CA VAL A 1 12.02 32.07 -20.50
C VAL A 1 11.66 32.57 -19.10
N ILE A 2 10.38 32.51 -18.71
CA ILE A 2 9.91 33.05 -17.42
C ILE A 2 10.21 32.02 -16.32
N LYS A 3 11.20 32.32 -15.47
CA LYS A 3 11.43 31.60 -14.20
C LYS A 3 10.20 31.81 -13.30
N LYS A 4 9.23 30.89 -13.36
CA LYS A 4 8.17 30.78 -12.36
C LYS A 4 8.86 30.52 -11.02
N LYS A 5 8.90 31.50 -10.12
CA LYS A 5 9.24 31.28 -8.70
C LYS A 5 8.28 30.18 -8.21
N GLN A 6 8.77 28.95 -8.08
CA GLN A 6 8.00 27.87 -7.50
C GLN A 6 7.75 28.24 -6.05
N ASN A 7 6.49 28.45 -5.70
CA ASN A 7 6.11 28.82 -4.36
C ASN A 7 6.22 27.56 -3.48
N LEU A 8 7.33 27.42 -2.75
CA LEU A 8 7.64 26.27 -1.90
C LEU A 8 6.56 26.04 -0.82
N SER A 9 5.75 27.06 -0.51
CA SER A 9 4.61 26.96 0.40
C SER A 9 3.59 25.90 -0.02
N ILE A 10 3.49 25.59 -1.33
CA ILE A 10 2.54 24.61 -1.87
C ILE A 10 2.77 23.21 -1.26
N PHE A 11 4.01 22.87 -0.90
CA PHE A 11 4.34 21.57 -0.29
C PHE A 11 3.82 21.43 1.15
N PHE A 12 3.65 22.54 1.87
CA PHE A 12 3.19 22.56 3.26
C PHE A 12 1.68 22.78 3.41
N GLU A 13 0.96 22.90 2.29
CA GLU A 13 -0.50 23.00 2.33
C GLU A 13 -1.14 21.69 2.83
N LYS A 14 -2.26 21.81 3.54
CA LYS A 14 -3.00 20.67 4.11
C LYS A 14 -3.34 19.59 3.08
N LYS A 15 -3.58 19.96 1.82
CA LYS A 15 -3.89 19.00 0.74
C LYS A 15 -2.67 18.17 0.35
N THR A 16 -1.52 18.81 0.24
CA THR A 16 -0.26 18.18 -0.16
C THR A 16 0.30 17.30 0.96
N LEU A 17 0.19 17.74 2.22
CA LEU A 17 0.51 16.92 3.38
C LEU A 17 -0.36 15.66 3.49
N LYS A 18 -1.66 15.74 3.18
CA LYS A 18 -2.53 14.55 3.12
C LYS A 18 -2.01 13.52 2.11
N MET A 19 -1.52 13.96 0.95
CA MET A 19 -0.95 13.05 -0.05
C MET A 19 0.32 12.36 0.44
N LEU A 20 1.13 13.02 1.28
CA LEU A 20 2.28 12.37 1.91
C LEU A 20 1.86 11.22 2.82
N PHE A 21 0.86 11.42 3.68
CA PHE A 21 0.35 10.35 4.54
C PHE A 21 -0.33 9.23 3.75
N LEU A 22 -1.08 9.56 2.70
CA LEU A 22 -1.68 8.56 1.81
C LEU A 22 -0.61 7.75 1.07
N GLY A 23 0.43 8.41 0.57
CA GLY A 23 1.59 7.74 -0.04
C GLY A 23 2.33 6.85 0.95
N PHE A 24 2.49 7.31 2.19
CA PHE A 24 3.06 6.47 3.23
C PHE A 24 2.20 5.22 3.49
N SER A 25 0.88 5.38 3.63
CA SER A 25 -0.03 4.25 3.82
C SER A 25 0.01 3.25 2.67
N SER A 26 0.09 3.70 1.42
CA SER A 26 0.12 2.81 0.25
C SER A 26 1.47 2.16 0.00
N GLY A 27 2.57 2.80 0.43
CA GLY A 27 3.92 2.26 0.26
C GLY A 27 4.30 1.16 1.26
N LEU A 28 3.57 1.02 2.37
CA LEU A 28 3.87 -0.01 3.38
C LEU A 28 3.57 -1.44 2.91
N PRO A 29 2.37 -1.76 2.38
CA PRO A 29 1.99 -3.14 2.14
C PRO A 29 2.81 -3.81 1.04
N ILE A 30 3.18 -3.07 -0.01
CA ILE A 30 3.96 -3.62 -1.12
C ILE A 30 5.29 -4.19 -0.67
N LEU A 31 6.03 -3.47 0.17
CA LEU A 31 7.34 -3.97 0.61
C LEU A 31 7.23 -5.04 1.70
N LEU A 32 6.15 -5.02 2.49
CA LEU A 32 5.82 -6.12 3.40
C LEU A 32 5.57 -7.42 2.61
N VAL A 33 4.83 -7.35 1.51
CA VAL A 33 4.52 -8.47 0.61
C VAL A 33 5.77 -9.00 -0.12
N PHE A 34 6.74 -8.14 -0.44
CA PHE A 34 7.96 -8.59 -1.12
C PHE A 34 9.12 -8.89 -0.16
N SER A 35 9.68 -7.86 0.46
CA SER A 35 10.95 -7.98 1.21
C SER A 35 10.74 -8.68 2.54
N THR A 36 9.84 -8.17 3.39
CA THR A 36 9.66 -8.69 4.76
C THR A 36 9.15 -10.13 4.73
N LEU A 37 8.18 -10.42 3.86
CA LEU A 37 7.70 -11.76 3.63
C LEU A 37 8.81 -12.72 3.18
N SER A 38 9.65 -12.33 2.23
CA SER A 38 10.72 -13.20 1.72
C SER A 38 11.64 -13.62 2.86
N VAL A 39 12.02 -12.68 3.74
CA VAL A 39 12.83 -12.99 4.93
C VAL A 39 12.09 -13.93 5.87
N TRP A 40 10.81 -13.69 6.12
CA TRP A 40 9.99 -14.54 7.00
C TRP A 40 9.87 -15.98 6.48
N LEU A 41 9.64 -16.16 5.17
CA LEU A 41 9.57 -17.48 4.54
C LEU A 41 10.92 -18.21 4.55
N VAL A 42 12.04 -17.50 4.35
CA VAL A 42 13.38 -18.08 4.48
C VAL A 42 13.59 -18.61 5.91
N LYS A 43 13.26 -17.81 6.93
CA LYS A 43 13.36 -18.23 8.34
C LYS A 43 12.45 -19.41 8.66
N ALA A 44 11.27 -19.48 8.05
CA ALA A 44 10.34 -20.59 8.18
C ALA A 44 10.80 -21.89 7.49
N GLY A 45 11.97 -21.90 6.84
CA GLY A 45 12.53 -23.07 6.15
C GLY A 45 11.97 -23.31 4.75
N VAL A 46 11.28 -22.33 4.16
CA VAL A 46 10.66 -22.48 2.84
C VAL A 46 11.71 -22.41 1.73
N ASN A 47 11.62 -23.33 0.76
CA ASN A 47 12.48 -23.35 -0.43
C ASN A 47 12.37 -22.03 -1.23
N ARG A 48 13.52 -21.54 -1.72
CA ARG A 48 13.66 -20.36 -2.57
C ARG A 48 12.76 -20.33 -3.82
N SER A 49 12.56 -21.47 -4.47
CA SER A 49 11.63 -21.62 -5.61
C SER A 49 10.20 -21.28 -5.20
N THR A 50 9.76 -21.75 -4.03
CA THR A 50 8.44 -21.43 -3.49
C THR A 50 8.34 -19.97 -3.07
N ILE A 51 9.37 -19.40 -2.46
CA ILE A 51 9.42 -17.96 -2.15
C ILE A 51 9.28 -17.12 -3.43
N THR A 52 9.86 -17.59 -4.54
CA THR A 52 9.73 -16.91 -5.84
C THR A 52 8.29 -16.96 -6.34
N LEU A 53 7.55 -18.05 -6.10
CA LEU A 53 6.11 -18.13 -6.41
C LEU A 53 5.30 -17.09 -5.64
N PHE A 54 5.64 -16.77 -4.39
CA PHE A 54 4.95 -15.70 -3.65
C PHE A 54 5.09 -14.32 -4.30
N SER A 55 6.14 -14.09 -5.09
CA SER A 55 6.29 -12.83 -5.84
C SER A 55 5.19 -12.63 -6.89
N TRP A 56 4.46 -13.70 -7.27
CA TRP A 56 3.30 -13.62 -8.15
C TRP A 56 2.12 -12.88 -7.51
N ALA A 57 2.06 -12.77 -6.18
CA ALA A 57 1.10 -11.86 -5.53
C ALA A 57 1.28 -10.41 -6.01
N GLY A 58 2.49 -10.06 -6.46
CA GLY A 58 2.81 -8.81 -7.13
C GLY A 58 1.98 -8.52 -8.38
N PHE A 59 1.44 -9.55 -9.05
CA PHE A 59 0.57 -9.38 -10.20
C PHE A 59 -0.71 -8.61 -9.88
N ALA A 60 -1.14 -8.58 -8.61
CA ALA A 60 -2.25 -7.73 -8.20
C ALA A 60 -1.97 -6.25 -8.54
N TYR A 61 -0.74 -5.77 -8.36
CA TYR A 61 -0.39 -4.39 -8.71
C TYR A 61 -0.36 -4.17 -10.23
N ALA A 62 0.07 -5.17 -11.00
CA ALA A 62 0.12 -5.09 -12.46
C ALA A 62 -1.27 -5.12 -13.09
N PHE A 63 -2.16 -5.99 -12.59
CA PHE A 63 -3.52 -6.17 -13.12
C PHE A 63 -4.56 -5.28 -12.47
N LYS A 64 -4.17 -4.33 -11.62
CA LYS A 64 -5.10 -3.43 -10.91
C LYS A 64 -6.05 -2.66 -11.85
N TYR A 65 -5.62 -2.42 -13.09
CA TYR A 65 -6.46 -1.80 -14.13
C TYR A 65 -7.70 -2.64 -14.49
N MET A 66 -7.69 -3.95 -14.26
CA MET A 66 -8.81 -4.84 -14.62
C MET A 66 -10.04 -4.56 -13.76
N TRP A 67 -9.85 -4.25 -12.47
CA TRP A 67 -10.95 -3.94 -11.56
C TRP A 67 -11.05 -2.45 -11.20
N SER A 68 -10.16 -1.59 -11.70
CA SER A 68 -10.30 -0.14 -11.49
C SER A 68 -11.65 0.43 -11.97
N PRO A 69 -12.25 0.00 -13.10
CA PRO A 69 -13.56 0.50 -13.51
C PRO A 69 -14.67 0.10 -12.51
N LEU A 70 -14.52 -1.04 -11.84
CA LEU A 70 -15.45 -1.45 -10.79
C LEU A 70 -15.36 -0.51 -9.58
N VAL A 71 -14.13 -0.20 -9.15
CA VAL A 71 -13.86 0.72 -8.04
C VAL A 71 -14.41 2.12 -8.35
N ASP A 72 -14.26 2.59 -9.59
CA ASP A 72 -14.72 3.92 -10.02
C ASP A 72 -16.24 4.05 -10.14
N ASN A 73 -16.94 2.98 -10.57
CA ASN A 73 -18.38 3.05 -10.84
C ASN A 73 -19.24 2.57 -9.66
N LEU A 74 -18.73 1.65 -8.85
CA LEU A 74 -19.50 1.03 -7.78
C LEU A 74 -19.56 1.94 -6.56
N ARG A 75 -20.77 2.38 -6.20
CA ARG A 75 -21.01 3.21 -5.02
C ARG A 75 -21.27 2.32 -3.80
N LEU A 76 -20.33 2.34 -2.85
CA LEU A 76 -20.46 1.58 -1.62
C LEU A 76 -21.62 2.10 -0.75
N PRO A 77 -22.59 1.24 -0.35
CA PRO A 77 -23.77 1.66 0.40
C PRO A 77 -23.45 2.03 1.86
N ILE A 78 -22.40 1.45 2.43
CA ILE A 78 -22.06 1.51 3.87
C ILE A 78 -21.55 2.90 4.28
N PHE A 79 -21.04 3.71 3.33
CA PHE A 79 -20.40 4.99 3.62
C PHE A 79 -20.91 6.14 2.75
N LYS A 80 -22.21 6.15 2.41
CA LYS A 80 -22.81 7.19 1.53
C LYS A 80 -22.54 8.63 2.00
N LYS A 81 -22.35 8.86 3.30
CA LYS A 81 -22.09 10.20 3.87
C LYS A 81 -20.68 10.75 3.59
N PHE A 82 -19.69 9.91 3.30
CA PHE A 82 -18.28 10.35 3.18
C PHE A 82 -17.84 10.71 1.75
N GLY A 83 -18.69 10.42 0.76
CA GLY A 83 -18.36 10.58 -0.66
C GLY A 83 -17.60 9.37 -1.22
N HIS A 84 -17.77 9.12 -2.51
CA HIS A 84 -17.34 7.88 -3.18
C HIS A 84 -15.87 7.51 -2.92
N ARG A 85 -14.92 8.43 -3.13
CA ARG A 85 -13.48 8.16 -2.95
C ARG A 85 -13.10 7.85 -1.51
N LYS A 86 -13.61 8.60 -0.54
CA LYS A 86 -13.27 8.39 0.88
C LYS A 86 -13.79 7.05 1.39
N SER A 87 -14.97 6.64 0.94
CA SER A 87 -15.55 5.35 1.25
C SER A 87 -14.67 4.20 0.77
N TRP A 88 -14.16 4.28 -0.45
CA TRP A 88 -13.24 3.29 -1.00
C TRP A 88 -11.85 3.32 -0.35
N LEU A 89 -11.33 4.50 0.04
CA LEU A 89 -10.09 4.61 0.81
C LEU A 89 -10.21 3.90 2.17
N LEU A 90 -11.33 4.11 2.87
CA LEU A 90 -11.57 3.45 4.15
C LEU A 90 -11.76 1.94 3.98
N LEU A 91 -12.53 1.51 2.98
CA LEU A 91 -12.74 0.08 2.72
C LEU A 91 -11.42 -0.63 2.40
N SER A 92 -10.64 -0.10 1.47
CA SER A 92 -9.33 -0.68 1.10
C SER A 92 -8.37 -0.71 2.27
N GLN A 93 -8.32 0.34 3.10
CA GLN A 93 -7.52 0.35 4.32
C GLN A 93 -7.95 -0.75 5.31
N ILE A 94 -9.25 -0.91 5.55
CA ILE A 94 -9.78 -1.97 6.43
C ILE A 94 -9.43 -3.35 5.88
N MET A 95 -9.56 -3.55 4.57
CA MET A 95 -9.18 -4.80 3.91
C MET A 95 -7.68 -5.10 4.05
N ILE A 96 -6.81 -4.10 3.91
CA ILE A 96 -5.37 -4.25 4.14
C ILE A 96 -5.10 -4.70 5.59
N VAL A 97 -5.68 -4.02 6.58
CA VAL A 97 -5.51 -4.37 8.00
C VAL A 97 -6.00 -5.79 8.27
N ALA A 98 -7.20 -6.14 7.79
CA ALA A 98 -7.76 -7.48 7.96
C ALA A 98 -6.88 -8.56 7.31
N SER A 99 -6.36 -8.29 6.11
CA SER A 99 -5.49 -9.21 5.38
C SER A 99 -4.14 -9.38 6.07
N LEU A 100 -3.58 -8.31 6.64
CA LEU A 100 -2.35 -8.34 7.42
C LEU A 100 -2.54 -9.13 8.72
N LEU A 101 -3.64 -8.93 9.44
CA LEU A 101 -3.96 -9.70 10.65
C LEU A 101 -4.15 -11.18 10.33
N PHE A 102 -4.82 -11.49 9.22
CA PHE A 102 -4.99 -12.87 8.75
C PHE A 102 -3.64 -13.50 8.35
N THR A 103 -2.77 -12.74 7.70
CA THR A 103 -1.41 -13.22 7.37
C THR A 103 -0.57 -13.42 8.62
N ALA A 104 -0.67 -12.51 9.59
CA ALA A 104 0.08 -12.60 10.85
C ALA A 104 -0.38 -13.76 11.75
N SER A 105 -1.65 -14.18 11.66
CA SER A 105 -2.15 -15.37 12.35
C SER A 105 -1.85 -16.68 11.60
N SER A 106 -1.35 -16.61 10.36
CA SER A 106 -0.91 -17.78 9.61
C SER A 106 0.53 -18.16 9.97
N ASP A 107 0.80 -19.46 9.97
CA ASP A 107 2.12 -20.02 10.22
C ASP A 107 2.63 -20.68 8.93
N PRO A 108 3.60 -20.08 8.22
CA PRO A 108 4.14 -20.62 6.97
C PRO A 108 4.82 -21.98 7.16
N SER A 109 5.30 -22.32 8.36
CA SER A 109 5.88 -23.64 8.65
C SER A 109 4.81 -24.72 8.80
N LYS A 110 3.56 -24.35 9.15
CA LYS A 110 2.42 -25.28 9.22
C LYS A 110 1.63 -25.35 7.92
N SER A 111 1.37 -24.21 7.28
CA SER A 111 0.61 -24.15 6.04
C SER A 111 0.97 -22.91 5.22
N LEU A 112 1.70 -23.14 4.13
CA LEU A 112 2.03 -22.11 3.15
C LEU A 112 0.79 -21.57 2.42
N ILE A 113 -0.27 -22.38 2.29
CA ILE A 113 -1.46 -22.01 1.52
C ILE A 113 -2.19 -20.83 2.18
N PHE A 114 -2.39 -20.89 3.51
CA PHE A 114 -3.04 -19.78 4.23
C PHE A 114 -2.22 -18.49 4.16
N THR A 115 -0.90 -18.62 4.28
CA THR A 115 0.04 -17.51 4.12
C THR A 115 -0.13 -16.90 2.71
N ALA A 116 -0.10 -17.72 1.65
CA ALA A 116 -0.25 -17.28 0.27
C ALA A 116 -1.59 -16.58 0.00
N ILE A 117 -2.69 -17.13 0.54
CA ILE A 117 -4.01 -16.50 0.46
C ILE A 117 -3.99 -15.12 1.13
N GLY A 118 -3.46 -15.03 2.35
CA GLY A 118 -3.38 -13.78 3.09
C GLY A 118 -2.60 -12.70 2.36
N ILE A 119 -1.41 -13.04 1.85
CA ILE A 119 -0.56 -12.11 1.10
C ILE A 119 -1.18 -11.68 -0.22
N THR A 120 -1.89 -12.59 -0.90
CA THR A 120 -2.63 -12.26 -2.11
C THR A 120 -3.74 -11.25 -1.79
N PHE A 121 -4.46 -11.44 -0.68
CA PHE A 121 -5.44 -10.46 -0.19
C PHE A 121 -4.80 -9.13 0.19
N VAL A 122 -3.64 -9.12 0.85
CA VAL A 122 -2.88 -7.89 1.14
C VAL A 122 -2.54 -7.16 -0.15
N ALA A 123 -1.97 -7.86 -1.14
CA ALA A 123 -1.57 -7.29 -2.42
C ALA A 123 -2.78 -6.75 -3.21
N PHE A 124 -3.88 -7.49 -3.27
CA PHE A 124 -5.12 -7.04 -3.91
C PHE A 124 -5.73 -5.82 -3.23
N SER A 125 -5.77 -5.81 -1.89
CA SER A 125 -6.32 -4.70 -1.11
C SER A 125 -5.46 -3.44 -1.23
N SER A 126 -4.13 -3.60 -1.24
CA SER A 126 -3.17 -2.52 -1.45
C SER A 126 -3.27 -1.95 -2.87
N ALA A 127 -3.32 -2.80 -3.89
CA ALA A 127 -3.51 -2.37 -5.27
C ALA A 127 -4.85 -1.65 -5.46
N THR A 128 -5.90 -2.08 -4.76
CA THR A 128 -7.19 -1.36 -4.71
C THR A 128 -7.04 0.01 -4.06
N GLN A 129 -6.29 0.11 -2.96
CA GLN A 129 -6.03 1.40 -2.32
C GLN A 129 -5.28 2.36 -3.27
N ASP A 130 -4.30 1.87 -4.02
CA ASP A 130 -3.57 2.67 -5.00
C ASP A 130 -4.51 3.29 -6.05
N ILE A 131 -5.42 2.49 -6.62
CA ILE A 131 -6.40 2.98 -7.61
C ILE A 131 -7.17 4.18 -7.04
N VAL A 132 -7.63 4.04 -5.79
CA VAL A 132 -8.46 5.07 -5.15
C VAL A 132 -7.64 6.32 -4.83
N ILE A 133 -6.39 6.17 -4.39
CA ILE A 133 -5.50 7.31 -4.12
C ILE A 133 -5.13 8.03 -5.42
N ASP A 134 -4.83 7.29 -6.49
CA ASP A 134 -4.50 7.84 -7.81
C ASP A 134 -5.67 8.69 -8.34
N ALA A 135 -6.90 8.20 -8.26
CA ALA A 135 -8.08 8.94 -8.65
C ALA A 135 -8.38 10.13 -7.71
N PHE A 136 -8.25 9.92 -6.39
CA PHE A 136 -8.43 10.98 -5.41
C PHE A 136 -7.46 12.15 -5.62
N ARG A 137 -6.20 11.87 -6.00
CA ARG A 137 -5.21 12.91 -6.32
C ARG A 137 -5.69 13.80 -7.45
N ILE A 138 -6.19 13.20 -8.54
CA ILE A 138 -6.65 13.91 -9.74
C ILE A 138 -7.88 14.77 -9.41
N GLU A 139 -8.83 14.23 -8.63
CA GLU A 139 -10.09 14.91 -8.30
C GLU A 139 -9.96 15.97 -7.18
N SER A 140 -8.95 15.86 -6.30
CA SER A 140 -8.86 16.69 -5.09
C SER A 140 -8.31 18.10 -5.30
N ALA A 141 -7.60 18.37 -6.41
CA ALA A 141 -7.02 19.68 -6.67
C ALA A 141 -6.84 20.02 -8.16
N PRO A 142 -6.85 21.31 -8.53
CA PRO A 142 -6.56 21.77 -9.89
C PRO A 142 -5.18 21.36 -10.40
N GLN A 143 -5.00 21.34 -11.72
CA GLN A 143 -3.78 20.91 -12.41
C GLN A 143 -2.49 21.59 -11.89
N LYS A 144 -2.58 22.85 -11.43
CA LYS A 144 -1.48 23.60 -10.81
C LYS A 144 -0.85 22.88 -9.59
N TYR A 145 -1.65 22.12 -8.84
CA TYR A 145 -1.20 21.42 -7.63
C TYR A 145 -0.72 19.99 -7.90
N GLN A 146 -1.05 19.40 -9.04
CA GLN A 146 -0.81 17.97 -9.33
C GLN A 146 0.68 17.59 -9.24
N GLY A 147 1.58 18.49 -9.63
CA GLY A 147 3.03 18.29 -9.45
C GLY A 147 3.41 18.10 -7.99
N ALA A 148 3.00 19.03 -7.11
CA ALA A 148 3.31 18.96 -5.69
C ALA A 148 2.61 17.77 -5.00
N LEU A 149 1.35 17.48 -5.36
CA LEU A 149 0.62 16.33 -4.83
C LEU A 149 1.32 15.01 -5.19
N SER A 150 1.76 14.85 -6.44
CA SER A 150 2.48 13.67 -6.90
C SER A 150 3.84 13.53 -6.20
N SER A 151 4.59 14.62 -6.09
CA SER A 151 5.88 14.62 -5.38
C SER A 151 5.74 14.23 -3.91
N MET A 152 4.75 14.79 -3.19
CA MET A 152 4.53 14.44 -1.78
C MET A 152 4.01 13.01 -1.61
N TYR A 153 3.17 12.53 -2.52
CA TYR A 153 2.75 11.13 -2.57
C TYR A 153 3.95 10.20 -2.72
N ILE A 154 4.83 10.44 -3.69
CA ILE A 154 6.03 9.63 -3.91
C ILE A 154 6.99 9.72 -2.71
N ALA A 155 7.16 10.90 -2.12
CA ALA A 155 7.98 11.07 -0.93
C ALA A 155 7.46 10.22 0.23
N GLY A 156 6.16 10.27 0.52
CA GLY A 156 5.52 9.42 1.51
C GLY A 156 5.70 7.93 1.21
N TYR A 157 5.50 7.53 -0.05
CA TYR A 157 5.67 6.15 -0.49
C TYR A 157 7.10 5.64 -0.29
N ARG A 158 8.11 6.46 -0.61
CA ARG A 158 9.51 6.10 -0.39
C ARG A 158 9.88 6.01 1.08
N LEU A 159 9.36 6.92 1.91
CA LEU A 159 9.51 6.83 3.37
C LEU A 159 8.90 5.53 3.89
N ALA A 160 7.72 5.16 3.40
CA ALA A 160 7.08 3.90 3.77
C ALA A 160 7.87 2.67 3.34
N MET A 161 8.50 2.68 2.16
CA MET A 161 9.39 1.58 1.78
C MET A 161 10.58 1.47 2.74
N LEU A 162 11.19 2.58 3.15
CA LEU A 162 12.30 2.53 4.11
C LEU A 162 11.84 1.98 5.47
N THR A 163 10.68 2.41 5.96
CA THR A 163 10.14 1.96 7.25
C THR A 163 9.66 0.51 7.21
N SER A 164 9.00 0.07 6.14
CA SER A 164 8.51 -1.32 6.00
C SER A 164 9.60 -2.33 5.67
N GLY A 165 10.76 -1.88 5.17
CA GLY A 165 11.90 -2.76 4.89
C GLY A 165 12.82 -2.86 6.10
N ALA A 166 13.46 -1.75 6.47
CA ALA A 166 14.41 -1.73 7.57
C ALA A 166 13.69 -1.72 8.94
N GLY A 167 12.61 -0.94 9.07
CA GLY A 167 11.90 -0.79 10.33
C GLY A 167 11.14 -2.05 10.76
N SER A 168 10.59 -2.84 9.83
CA SER A 168 9.94 -4.11 10.15
C SER A 168 10.94 -5.14 10.70
N LEU A 169 12.10 -5.26 10.05
CA LEU A 169 13.18 -6.16 10.48
C LEU A 169 13.79 -5.72 11.81
N TRP A 170 13.99 -4.40 11.99
CA TRP A 170 14.45 -3.86 13.27
C TRP A 170 13.47 -4.15 14.41
N LEU A 171 12.16 -3.97 14.17
CA LEU A 171 11.13 -4.34 15.16
C LEU A 171 11.12 -5.84 15.45
N ALA A 172 11.30 -6.69 14.43
CA ALA A 172 11.36 -8.13 14.61
C ALA A 172 12.58 -8.56 15.47
N SER A 173 13.75 -7.95 15.24
CA SER A 173 14.95 -8.16 16.05
C SER A 173 14.75 -7.68 17.49
N TYR A 174 14.21 -6.46 17.68
CA TYR A 174 13.95 -5.88 19.00
C TYR A 174 12.94 -6.68 19.83
N LEU A 175 11.87 -7.18 19.21
CA LEU A 175 10.83 -7.95 19.88
C LEU A 175 11.22 -9.42 20.12
N GLY A 176 12.45 -9.83 19.79
CA GLY A 176 12.93 -11.19 20.01
C GLY A 176 12.32 -12.24 19.08
N ALA A 177 11.80 -11.81 17.91
CA ALA A 177 11.41 -12.74 16.83
C ALA A 177 12.64 -13.24 16.02
N GLU A 178 13.85 -12.96 16.51
CA GLU A 178 15.10 -13.60 16.09
C GLU A 178 15.42 -14.75 17.05
N VAL A 179 15.06 -15.97 16.63
CA VAL A 179 15.71 -17.21 17.04
C VAL A 179 16.18 -17.92 15.77
#